data_AF-A0AAJ2Q0I1-F1
#
_entry.id   AF-A0AAJ2Q0I1-F1
#
_cell.length_a   1.000
_cell.length_b   1.000
_cell.length_c   1.000
_cell.angle_alpha   90.00
_cell.angle_beta   90.00
_cell.angle_gamma   90.00
#
_symmetry.space_group_name_H-M   'P 1'
#
loop_
_entity.id
_entity.type
_entity.pdbx_description
1 polymer ?
#
loop_
_entity_poly.entity_id
_entity_poly.type
_entity_poly.pdbx_seq_one_letter_code
_entity_poly.pdbx_strand_id
1 'polypeptide(L)'
;MTGGGPPDAERLDRAFLARVFEPGDEVGGRWLREFGARELVRRLSGGGRSLPEASEKRWAGLCARSGRADPEGDLAQAREAGVRFLVPGDAEWPGQLDDLGDGRPVGLWVRGKANVRMWALRSVAVVGARACTEYGAHM
;
A
#
# COMPACT_ATOMS: atom_id res chain seq x y z
N MET A 1 15.62 19.21 -13.64
CA MET A 1 15.28 18.79 -12.27
C MET A 1 14.87 17.34 -12.32
N THR A 2 15.78 16.44 -11.96
CA THR A 2 15.59 14.98 -12.01
C THR A 2 14.67 14.57 -10.85
N GLY A 3 13.36 14.53 -11.12
CA GLY A 3 12.38 13.87 -10.26
C GLY A 3 12.58 12.36 -10.37
N GLY A 4 13.64 11.84 -9.75
CA GLY A 4 13.83 10.41 -9.60
C GLY A 4 12.81 9.90 -8.61
N GLY A 5 11.83 9.13 -9.09
CA GLY A 5 10.98 8.34 -8.21
C GLY A 5 11.82 7.43 -7.31
N PRO A 6 11.22 6.86 -6.26
CA PRO A 6 11.91 5.91 -5.40
C PRO A 6 12.56 4.78 -6.21
N PRO A 7 13.73 4.28 -5.77
CA PRO A 7 14.44 3.21 -6.47
C PRO A 7 13.54 1.99 -6.69
N ASP A 8 13.76 1.25 -7.79
CA ASP A 8 12.99 0.05 -8.11
C ASP A 8 12.97 -0.99 -6.97
N ALA A 9 14.06 -1.06 -6.19
CA ALA A 9 14.14 -1.91 -5.01
C ALA A 9 13.14 -1.54 -3.90
N GLU A 10 12.96 -0.24 -3.61
CA GLU A 10 11.98 0.23 -2.61
C GLU A 10 10.54 -0.08 -3.08
N ARG A 11 10.30 0.06 -4.40
CA ARG A 11 9.00 -0.28 -4.98
C ARG A 11 8.70 -1.77 -4.85
N LEU A 12 9.69 -2.62 -5.10
CA LEU A 12 9.58 -4.07 -4.95
C LEU A 12 9.32 -4.46 -3.49
N ASP A 13 10.08 -3.89 -2.55
CA ASP A 13 9.88 -4.14 -1.12
C ASP A 13 8.47 -3.70 -0.68
N ARG A 14 7.95 -2.57 -1.18
CA ARG A 14 6.57 -2.13 -0.88
C ARG A 14 5.50 -2.98 -1.53
N ALA A 15 5.72 -3.51 -2.73
CA ALA A 15 4.81 -4.45 -3.37
C ALA A 15 4.71 -5.74 -2.54
N PHE A 16 5.84 -6.23 -2.02
CA PHE A 16 5.86 -7.36 -1.09
C PHE A 16 5.04 -7.05 0.17
N LEU A 17 5.28 -5.89 0.80
CA LEU A 17 4.55 -5.51 2.00
C LEU A 17 3.05 -5.33 1.75
N ALA A 18 2.64 -4.91 0.55
CA ALA A 18 1.22 -4.82 0.14
C ALA A 18 0.53 -6.19 0.08
N ARG A 19 1.30 -7.27 -0.09
CA ARG A 19 0.80 -8.65 -0.05
C ARG A 19 0.72 -9.20 1.37
N VAL A 20 1.58 -8.71 2.26
CA VAL A 20 1.75 -9.23 3.62
C VAL A 20 0.87 -8.49 4.63
N PHE A 21 0.67 -7.19 4.49
CA PHE A 21 -0.18 -6.40 5.40
C PHE A 21 -1.60 -6.24 4.89
N GLU A 22 -2.52 -6.08 5.83
CA GLU A 22 -3.88 -5.65 5.52
C GLU A 22 -3.90 -4.13 5.26
N PRO A 23 -4.77 -3.63 4.37
CA PRO A 23 -4.94 -2.19 4.19
C PRO A 23 -5.31 -1.50 5.50
N GLY A 24 -4.59 -0.44 5.87
CA GLY A 24 -4.81 0.30 7.11
C GLY A 24 -4.24 -0.35 8.37
N ASP A 25 -3.38 -1.37 8.27
CA ASP A 25 -2.66 -1.94 9.42
C ASP A 25 -1.68 -0.91 10.02
N GLU A 26 -2.13 -0.17 11.04
CA GLU A 26 -1.35 0.88 11.70
C GLU A 26 -0.08 0.35 12.37
N VAL A 27 -0.12 -0.86 12.94
CA VAL A 27 1.07 -1.44 13.57
C VAL A 27 2.10 -1.80 12.50
N GLY A 28 1.65 -2.36 11.37
CA GLY A 28 2.50 -2.60 10.20
C GLY A 28 3.09 -1.32 9.62
N GLY A 29 2.28 -0.26 9.49
CA GLY A 29 2.75 1.04 9.01
C GLY A 29 3.73 1.73 9.95
N ARG A 30 3.59 1.55 11.27
CA ARG A 30 4.58 2.01 12.25
C ARG A 30 5.92 1.31 12.07
N TRP A 31 5.92 -0.02 11.95
CA TRP A 31 7.15 -0.76 11.66
C TRP A 31 7.80 -0.31 10.34
N LEU A 32 6.98 -0.04 9.32
CA LEU A 32 7.47 0.47 8.04
C LEU A 32 8.13 1.85 8.19
N ARG A 33 7.54 2.75 9.00
CA ARG A 33 8.11 4.06 9.31
C ARG A 33 9.43 3.95 10.08
N GLU A 34 9.51 3.04 11.04
CA GLU A 34 10.66 2.90 11.96
C GLU A 34 11.83 2.14 11.35
N PHE A 35 11.57 1.06 10.61
CA PHE A 35 12.62 0.20 10.05
C PHE A 35 12.90 0.47 8.56
N GLY A 36 11.94 1.07 7.85
CA GLY A 36 11.96 1.16 6.38
C GLY A 36 11.52 -0.14 5.70
N ALA A 37 11.19 -0.05 4.41
CA ALA A 37 10.60 -1.18 3.67
C ALA A 37 11.56 -2.36 3.59
N ARG A 38 12.82 -2.11 3.19
CA ARG A 38 13.82 -3.17 2.99
C ARG A 38 14.07 -4.01 4.24
N GLU A 39 14.25 -3.35 5.39
CA GLU A 39 14.52 -4.06 6.64
C GLU A 39 13.30 -4.86 7.09
N LEU A 40 12.10 -4.30 6.94
CA LEU A 40 10.87 -4.98 7.30
C LEU A 40 10.65 -6.24 6.45
N VAL A 41 10.92 -6.17 5.14
CA VAL A 41 10.91 -7.34 4.24
C VAL A 41 11.91 -8.40 4.71
N ARG A 42 13.15 -8.02 5.05
CA ARG A 42 14.16 -8.96 5.57
C ARG A 42 13.68 -9.69 6.82
N ARG A 43 13.08 -8.97 7.78
CA ARG A 43 12.59 -9.58 9.03
C ARG A 43 11.42 -10.53 8.80
N LEU A 44 10.47 -10.14 7.95
CA LEU A 44 9.30 -10.96 7.59
C LEU A 44 9.69 -12.20 6.79
N SER A 45 10.70 -12.10 5.93
CA SER A 45 11.20 -13.22 5.13
C SER A 45 12.08 -14.18 5.93
N GLY A 46 12.85 -13.65 6.88
CA GLY A 46 13.73 -14.44 7.74
C GLY A 46 13.01 -15.23 8.84
N GLY A 47 11.72 -14.96 9.11
CA GLY A 47 10.94 -15.67 10.12
C GLY A 47 11.49 -15.54 11.54
N GLY A 48 12.23 -14.45 11.82
CA GLY A 48 12.92 -14.22 13.09
C GLY A 48 11.96 -13.91 14.25
N ARG A 49 12.50 -13.33 15.33
CA ARG A 49 11.69 -12.92 16.50
C ARG A 49 10.56 -11.97 16.08
N SER A 50 9.38 -12.16 16.67
CA SER A 50 8.24 -11.28 16.46
C SER A 50 8.58 -9.82 16.76
N LEU A 51 8.11 -8.93 15.89
CA LEU A 51 8.22 -7.49 16.11
C LEU A 51 7.36 -7.03 17.30
N PRO A 52 7.70 -5.87 17.92
CA PRO A 52 6.89 -5.29 19.00
C PRO A 52 5.42 -5.17 18.58
N GLU A 53 4.48 -5.39 19.51
CA GLU A 53 3.03 -5.28 19.26
C GLU A 53 2.45 -6.37 18.32
N ALA A 54 3.27 -7.33 17.87
CA ALA A 54 2.78 -8.55 17.21
C ALA A 54 2.61 -9.68 18.22
N SER A 55 1.40 -10.25 18.31
CA SER A 55 1.22 -11.56 18.92
C SER A 55 1.91 -12.64 18.08
N GLU A 56 2.30 -13.76 18.69
CA GLU A 56 2.92 -14.89 17.97
C GLU A 56 2.05 -15.37 16.80
N LYS A 57 0.72 -15.44 17.00
CA LYS A 57 -0.24 -15.81 15.96
C LYS A 57 -0.23 -14.81 14.79
N ARG A 58 -0.22 -13.51 15.08
CA ARG A 58 -0.15 -12.47 14.04
C ARG A 58 1.18 -12.56 13.29
N TRP A 59 2.28 -12.71 14.00
CA TRP A 59 3.62 -12.84 13.42
C TRP A 59 3.73 -14.06 12.51
N ALA A 60 3.26 -15.22 12.98
CA ALA A 60 3.22 -16.45 12.18
C ALA A 60 2.37 -16.27 10.91
N GLY A 61 1.22 -15.59 11.01
CA GLY A 61 0.38 -15.26 9.86
C GLY A 61 1.08 -14.36 8.84
N LEU A 62 1.80 -13.33 9.32
CA LEU A 62 2.60 -12.44 8.46
C LEU A 62 3.73 -13.20 7.77
N CYS A 63 4.46 -14.06 8.49
CA CYS A 63 5.52 -14.90 7.92
C CYS A 63 4.98 -15.95 6.93
N ALA A 64 3.78 -16.48 7.17
CA ALA A 64 3.13 -17.40 6.24
C ALA A 64 2.72 -16.71 4.94
N ARG A 65 2.26 -15.45 5.00
CA ARG A 65 1.99 -14.64 3.80
C ARG A 65 3.28 -14.21 3.10
N SER A 66 4.32 -13.88 3.87
CA SER A 66 5.62 -13.48 3.34
C SER A 66 6.24 -14.60 2.49
N GLY A 67 6.13 -15.86 2.93
CA GLY A 67 6.60 -17.03 2.18
C GLY A 67 5.84 -17.34 0.88
N ARG A 68 4.73 -16.65 0.60
CA ARG A 68 3.94 -16.79 -0.65
C ARG A 68 3.94 -15.53 -1.51
N ALA A 69 4.59 -14.46 -1.06
CA ALA A 69 4.63 -13.21 -1.79
C ALA A 69 5.60 -13.32 -2.98
N ASP A 70 5.15 -12.88 -4.15
CA ASP A 70 5.93 -12.80 -5.39
C ASP A 70 5.78 -11.37 -5.94
N PRO A 71 6.51 -10.40 -5.37
CA PRO A 71 6.32 -8.99 -5.71
C PRO A 71 6.74 -8.68 -7.16
N GLU A 72 7.73 -9.39 -7.71
CA GLU A 72 8.10 -9.29 -9.12
C GLU A 72 6.95 -9.74 -10.03
N GLY A 73 6.37 -10.92 -9.75
CA GLY A 73 5.22 -11.45 -10.47
C GLY A 73 3.99 -10.56 -10.35
N ASP A 74 3.69 -10.05 -9.15
CA ASP A 74 2.57 -9.12 -8.90
C ASP A 74 2.73 -7.83 -9.71
N LEU A 75 3.94 -7.24 -9.75
CA LEU A 75 4.22 -6.04 -10.55
C LEU A 75 4.15 -6.30 -12.05
N ALA A 76 4.62 -7.46 -12.51
CA ALA A 76 4.53 -7.86 -13.92
C ALA A 76 3.07 -8.03 -14.35
N GLN A 77 2.28 -8.76 -13.56
CA GLN A 77 0.85 -8.95 -13.81
C GLN A 77 0.08 -7.62 -13.80
N ALA A 78 0.39 -6.73 -12.86
CA ALA A 78 -0.22 -5.41 -12.82
C ALA A 78 0.07 -4.63 -14.11
N ARG A 79 1.32 -4.64 -14.57
CA ARG A 79 1.73 -3.97 -15.82
C ARG A 79 0.96 -4.52 -17.03
N GLU A 80 0.84 -5.83 -17.15
CA GLU A 80 0.06 -6.48 -18.22
C GLU A 80 -1.43 -6.08 -18.20
N ALA A 81 -2.00 -5.89 -17.00
CA ALA A 81 -3.37 -5.42 -16.81
C ALA A 81 -3.56 -3.90 -17.01
N GLY A 82 -2.50 -3.16 -17.34
CA GLY A 82 -2.52 -1.70 -17.45
C GLY A 82 -2.67 -0.99 -16.09
N VAL A 83 -2.20 -1.66 -15.02
CA VAL A 83 -2.16 -1.16 -13.65
C VAL A 83 -0.73 -0.76 -13.32
N ARG A 84 -0.56 0.39 -12.66
CA ARG A 84 0.73 0.83 -12.11
C ARG A 84 0.68 0.80 -10.60
N PHE A 85 1.77 0.39 -9.98
CA PHE A 85 1.93 0.46 -8.53
C PHE A 85 2.63 1.76 -8.17
N LEU A 86 1.94 2.66 -7.46
CA LEU A 86 2.50 3.89 -6.92
C LEU A 86 2.92 3.69 -5.47
N VAL A 87 3.99 4.35 -5.06
CA VAL A 87 4.47 4.35 -3.68
C VAL A 87 4.67 5.78 -3.18
N PRO A 88 4.67 6.02 -1.86
CA PRO A 88 5.01 7.33 -1.31
C PRO A 88 6.32 7.87 -1.88
N GLY A 89 6.30 9.13 -2.32
CA GLY A 89 7.43 9.77 -3.01
C GLY A 89 7.33 9.76 -4.54
N ASP A 90 6.45 8.96 -5.13
CA ASP A 90 6.13 9.10 -6.55
C ASP A 90 5.49 10.46 -6.86
N ALA A 91 5.78 11.02 -8.03
CA ALA A 91 5.20 12.30 -8.45
C ALA A 91 3.66 12.28 -8.51
N GLU A 92 3.08 11.11 -8.82
CA GLU A 92 1.64 10.86 -8.90
C GLU A 92 1.00 10.46 -7.55
N TRP A 93 1.79 10.32 -6.48
CA TRP A 93 1.28 9.96 -5.15
C TRP A 93 0.33 11.05 -4.62
N PRO A 94 -0.90 10.71 -4.20
CA PRO A 94 -1.81 11.65 -3.56
C PRO A 94 -1.31 11.98 -2.14
N GLY A 95 -0.68 13.15 -1.98
CA GLY A 95 -0.07 13.56 -0.71
C GLY A 95 -1.04 13.60 0.48
N GLN A 96 -2.34 13.79 0.26
CA GLN A 96 -3.35 13.73 1.34
C GLN A 96 -3.41 12.36 2.04
N LEU A 97 -2.94 11.28 1.41
CA LEU A 97 -2.84 9.98 2.07
C LEU A 97 -1.75 9.94 3.13
N ASP A 98 -0.82 10.90 3.12
CA ASP A 98 0.21 11.00 4.16
C ASP A 98 -0.36 11.45 5.51
N ASP A 99 -1.51 12.12 5.51
CA ASP A 99 -2.22 12.54 6.72
C ASP A 99 -2.75 11.34 7.54
N LEU A 100 -2.82 10.14 6.94
CA LEU A 100 -3.19 8.90 7.63
C LEU A 100 -2.09 8.36 8.56
N GLY A 101 -0.88 8.94 8.53
CA GLY A 101 0.22 8.55 9.40
C GLY A 101 0.59 7.07 9.26
N ASP A 102 0.57 6.33 10.36
CA ASP A 102 0.86 4.89 10.38
C ASP A 102 -0.23 4.07 9.66
N GLY A 103 -1.43 4.62 9.44
CA GLY A 103 -2.48 4.02 8.61
C GLY A 103 -2.33 4.26 7.10
N ARG A 104 -1.30 5.00 6.67
CA ARG A 104 -1.03 5.28 5.25
C ARG A 104 -0.83 3.98 4.47
N PRO A 105 -1.45 3.81 3.28
CA PRO A 105 -1.20 2.66 2.42
C PRO A 105 0.28 2.50 2.08
N VAL A 106 0.75 1.25 2.08
CA VAL A 106 2.15 0.92 1.70
C VAL A 106 2.46 1.29 0.24
N GLY A 107 1.44 1.25 -0.60
CA GLY A 107 1.40 1.69 -1.99
C GLY A 107 -0.02 1.62 -2.55
N LEU A 108 -0.22 2.09 -3.78
CA LEU A 108 -1.51 2.12 -4.48
C LEU A 108 -1.41 1.40 -5.82
N TRP A 109 -2.34 0.49 -6.08
CA TRP A 109 -2.54 -0.08 -7.42
C TRP A 109 -3.51 0.80 -8.19
N VAL A 110 -3.04 1.44 -9.27
CA VAL A 110 -3.80 2.41 -10.04
C VAL A 110 -3.98 1.93 -11.47
N ARG A 111 -5.24 1.84 -11.91
CA ARG A 111 -5.60 1.53 -13.29
C ARG A 111 -6.02 2.78 -14.05
N GLY A 112 -5.58 2.90 -15.30
CA GLY A 112 -5.92 4.02 -16.20
C GLY A 112 -4.81 5.07 -16.33
N LYS A 113 -5.02 6.10 -17.16
CA LYS A 113 -3.97 7.08 -17.53
C LYS A 113 -3.99 8.38 -16.74
N ALA A 114 -5.02 8.61 -15.93
CA ALA A 114 -5.19 9.85 -15.19
C ALA A 114 -4.12 9.98 -14.09
N ASN A 115 -3.57 11.18 -13.91
CA ASN A 115 -2.69 11.49 -12.80
C ASN A 115 -3.51 11.58 -11.50
N VAL A 116 -3.34 10.60 -10.61
CA VAL A 116 -4.20 10.44 -9.43
C VAL A 116 -4.03 11.60 -8.46
N ARG A 117 -2.80 12.07 -8.23
CA ARG A 117 -2.55 13.27 -7.42
C ARG A 117 -3.33 14.48 -7.92
N MET A 118 -3.27 14.76 -9.22
CA MET A 118 -3.98 15.90 -9.80
C MET A 118 -5.50 15.78 -9.67
N TRP A 119 -6.04 14.58 -9.82
CA TRP A 119 -7.47 14.33 -9.67
C TRP A 119 -7.92 14.42 -8.21
N ALA A 120 -7.11 13.89 -7.28
CA ALA A 120 -7.40 13.94 -5.85
C ALA A 120 -7.53 15.38 -5.33
N LEU A 121 -6.79 16.34 -5.91
CA LEU A 121 -6.86 17.77 -5.53
C LEU A 121 -8.18 18.46 -5.89
N ARG A 122 -8.97 17.89 -6.80
CA ARG A 122 -10.23 18.48 -7.30
C ARG A 122 -11.42 17.52 -7.17
N SER A 123 -11.29 16.52 -6.31
CA SER A 123 -12.32 15.49 -6.10
C SER A 123 -13.04 15.70 -4.78
N VAL A 124 -14.32 15.33 -4.76
CA VAL A 124 -15.12 15.17 -3.53
C VAL A 124 -15.52 13.70 -3.42
N ALA A 125 -15.47 13.15 -2.20
CA ALA A 125 -16.01 11.82 -1.93
C ALA A 125 -17.50 11.93 -1.66
N VAL A 126 -18.31 11.19 -2.42
CA VAL A 126 -19.75 11.03 -2.18
C VAL A 126 -19.97 9.61 -1.69
N VAL A 127 -20.46 9.46 -0.46
CA VAL A 127 -20.74 8.15 0.18
C VAL A 127 -22.16 8.14 0.72
N GLY A 128 -22.78 6.96 0.79
CA GLY A 128 -24.16 6.81 1.22
C GLY A 128 -24.54 5.37 1.56
N ALA A 129 -25.81 5.16 1.91
CA ALA A 129 -26.33 3.84 2.21
C ALA A 129 -26.35 2.95 0.96
N ARG A 130 -25.91 1.67 1.10
CA ARG A 130 -25.97 0.68 -0.01
C ARG A 130 -27.40 0.38 -0.47
N ALA A 131 -28.36 0.51 0.44
CA ALA A 131 -29.79 0.42 0.18
C ALA A 131 -30.43 1.81 0.42
N CYS A 132 -30.04 2.78 -0.40
CA CYS A 132 -30.64 4.11 -0.37
C CYS A 132 -32.13 4.06 -0.75
N THR A 133 -32.91 5.01 -0.24
CA THR A 133 -34.28 5.24 -0.73
C THR A 133 -34.25 5.78 -2.17
N GLU A 134 -35.37 5.70 -2.90
CA GLU A 134 -35.46 6.28 -4.25
C GLU A 134 -35.10 7.78 -4.28
N TYR A 135 -35.50 8.53 -3.25
CA TYR A 135 -35.10 9.92 -3.08
C TYR A 135 -33.59 10.08 -2.99
N GLY A 136 -32.92 9.23 -2.22
CA GLY A 136 -31.46 9.24 -2.08
C GLY A 136 -30.70 8.84 -3.33
N ALA A 137 -31.34 8.15 -4.29
CA ALA A 137 -30.74 7.80 -5.58
C ALA A 137 -30.91 8.89 -6.66
N HIS A 138 -31.90 9.79 -6.51
CA HIS A 138 -32.20 10.87 -7.45
C HIS A 138 -31.55 12.21 -7.07
N MET A 139 -30.96 12.30 -5.88
CA MET A 139 -30.23 13.46 -5.38
C MET A 139 -28.77 13.44 -5.81
#